data_AF-A0A4R3AAF6-F1
#
_entry.id   AF-A0A4R3AAF6-F1
#
_cell.length_a   1.000
_cell.length_b   1.000
_cell.length_c   1.000
_cell.angle_alpha   90.00
_cell.angle_beta   90.00
_cell.angle_gamma   90.00
#
_symmetry.space_group_name_H-M   'P 1'
#
loop_
_entity.id
_entity.type
_entity.pdbx_description
1 polymer ?
#
loop_
_entity_poly.entity_id
_entity_poly.type
_entity_poly.pdbx_seq_one_letter_code
_entity_poly.pdbx_strand_id
1 'polypeptide(L)'
;MKNMDSEAIAIPQSFQLACQLFGIKVADFLQLYVNHFSYIDLHFDDKSVYSLVTKSFDYVIPKQEEDKHKLNIELTAIERDKGVKLVQRQIKLAMNRNYSYSQRRMKGKLLTNQLYDLFSKDCEIKNVIYLDEETKITLNKDLMFRSLVSGISATQFLNGIMQCVAIPDYLARIHLNKSIYNPVLGVFIRVFDGYGSIRDKEFQDSVPCREMMMEIQELNKRYFFCRDVDERKAHYQGWLNNYLENNSLS
;
A
#
# COMPACT_ATOMS: atom_id res chain seq x y z
N MET A 1 1.64 24.08 16.71
CA MET A 1 1.35 23.46 15.40
C MET A 1 2.02 22.10 15.33
N LYS A 2 1.30 21.01 15.09
CA LYS A 2 1.88 19.68 14.91
C LYS A 2 1.95 19.36 13.42
N ASN A 3 3.14 19.42 12.84
CA ASN A 3 3.39 18.87 11.51
C ASN A 3 3.32 17.34 11.62
N MET A 4 2.36 16.70 10.95
CA MET A 4 2.28 15.24 10.92
C MET A 4 3.32 14.60 10.00
N ASP A 5 3.84 15.35 9.02
CA ASP A 5 4.77 14.83 8.01
C ASP A 5 6.21 15.30 8.28
N SER A 6 6.84 14.72 9.30
CA SER A 6 8.28 14.93 9.58
C SER A 6 9.19 13.83 9.06
N GLU A 7 8.62 12.68 8.69
CA GLU A 7 9.38 11.55 8.16
C GLU A 7 9.51 11.63 6.64
N ALA A 8 10.71 11.33 6.13
CA ALA A 8 10.96 11.20 4.70
C ALA A 8 10.53 9.82 4.20
N ILE A 9 10.22 9.73 2.91
CA ILE A 9 10.02 8.42 2.26
C ILE A 9 11.39 7.75 2.14
N ALA A 10 11.53 6.55 2.69
CA ALA A 10 12.73 5.74 2.62
C ALA A 10 12.41 4.48 1.81
N ILE A 11 12.78 4.47 0.54
CA ILE A 11 12.50 3.36 -0.37
C ILE A 11 13.43 2.19 0.01
N PRO A 12 12.90 1.06 0.53
CA PRO A 12 13.73 -0.10 0.84
C PRO A 12 14.32 -0.68 -0.44
N GLN A 13 15.59 -1.08 -0.41
CA GLN A 13 16.26 -1.68 -1.56
C GLN A 13 15.44 -2.87 -2.10
N SER A 14 14.98 -3.78 -1.24
CA SER A 14 14.17 -4.94 -1.65
C SER A 14 12.91 -4.56 -2.44
N PHE A 15 12.29 -3.43 -2.10
CA PHE A 15 11.10 -2.95 -2.80
C PHE A 15 11.45 -2.28 -4.12
N GLN A 16 12.49 -1.45 -4.15
CA GLN A 16 13.01 -0.87 -5.38
C GLN A 16 13.33 -1.95 -6.42
N LEU A 17 13.94 -3.03 -5.96
CA LEU A 17 14.25 -4.19 -6.80
C LEU A 17 13.00 -4.88 -7.28
N ALA A 18 12.03 -5.18 -6.40
CA ALA A 18 10.75 -5.74 -6.83
C ALA A 18 10.13 -4.89 -7.95
N CYS A 19 10.09 -3.57 -7.77
CA CYS A 19 9.65 -2.62 -8.77
C CYS A 19 10.42 -2.76 -10.09
N GLN A 20 11.76 -2.79 -10.06
CA GLN A 20 12.59 -2.97 -11.24
C GLN A 20 12.34 -4.31 -11.94
N LEU A 21 12.37 -5.43 -11.20
CA LEU A 21 12.17 -6.78 -11.72
C LEU A 21 10.83 -6.93 -12.46
N PHE A 22 9.82 -6.14 -12.07
CA PHE A 22 8.48 -6.23 -12.66
C PHE A 22 8.13 -5.06 -13.59
N GLY A 23 9.07 -4.15 -13.88
CA GLY A 23 8.86 -3.00 -14.75
C GLY A 23 7.85 -2.00 -14.18
N ILE A 24 7.87 -1.76 -12.87
CA ILE A 24 6.95 -0.87 -12.17
C ILE A 24 7.75 0.28 -11.58
N LYS A 25 7.44 1.52 -11.93
CA LYS A 25 8.06 2.69 -11.27
C LYS A 25 7.53 2.81 -9.84
N VAL A 26 8.43 3.05 -8.88
CA VAL A 26 8.07 3.22 -7.46
C VAL A 26 7.00 4.30 -7.28
N ALA A 27 7.19 5.46 -7.91
CA ALA A 27 6.25 6.58 -7.84
C ALA A 27 4.84 6.21 -8.33
N ASP A 28 4.76 5.51 -9.47
CA ASP A 28 3.50 5.09 -10.06
C ASP A 28 2.78 4.08 -9.17
N PHE A 29 3.53 3.14 -8.55
CA PHE A 29 2.96 2.21 -7.58
C PHE A 29 2.40 2.92 -6.35
N LEU A 30 3.17 3.82 -5.74
CA LEU A 30 2.72 4.57 -4.56
C LEU A 30 1.52 5.46 -4.89
N GLN A 31 1.53 6.15 -6.03
CA GLN A 31 0.40 6.97 -6.47
C GLN A 31 -0.84 6.13 -6.77
N LEU A 32 -0.67 4.95 -7.39
CA LEU A 32 -1.76 4.00 -7.60
C LEU A 32 -2.34 3.55 -6.26
N TYR A 33 -1.48 3.25 -5.28
CA TYR A 33 -1.87 2.86 -3.93
C TYR A 33 -2.74 3.95 -3.28
N VAL A 34 -2.27 5.20 -3.30
CA VAL A 34 -3.03 6.33 -2.79
C VAL A 34 -4.36 6.50 -3.52
N ASN A 35 -4.36 6.43 -4.85
CA ASN A 35 -5.59 6.59 -5.66
C ASN A 35 -6.66 5.54 -5.35
N HIS A 36 -6.25 4.35 -4.94
CA HIS A 36 -7.13 3.23 -4.62
C HIS A 36 -7.46 3.11 -3.13
N PHE A 37 -6.95 4.02 -2.29
CA PHE A 37 -7.36 4.10 -0.90
C PHE A 37 -8.75 4.71 -0.80
N SER A 38 -9.71 3.99 -0.22
CA SER A 38 -11.11 4.38 -0.15
C SER A 38 -11.65 4.08 1.24
N TYR A 39 -11.94 5.13 2.01
CA TYR A 39 -12.28 4.98 3.43
C TYR A 39 -13.53 4.10 3.63
N ILE A 40 -14.48 4.15 2.69
CA ILE A 40 -15.71 3.34 2.78
C ILE A 40 -15.43 1.83 2.66
N ASP A 41 -14.32 1.41 2.04
CA ASP A 41 -13.92 -0.01 1.95
C ASP A 41 -13.48 -0.57 3.32
N LEU A 42 -13.40 0.25 4.38
CA LEU A 42 -13.30 -0.23 5.78
C LEU A 42 -14.61 -0.86 6.27
N HIS A 43 -15.74 -0.56 5.60
CA HIS A 43 -17.08 -0.93 6.04
C HIS A 43 -17.72 -2.02 5.18
N PHE A 44 -17.06 -2.47 4.12
CA PHE A 44 -17.51 -3.61 3.33
C PHE A 44 -16.34 -4.30 2.64
N ASP A 45 -16.56 -5.58 2.35
CA ASP A 45 -15.55 -6.42 1.73
C ASP A 45 -15.88 -6.65 0.26
N ASP A 46 -14.87 -6.45 -0.59
CA ASP A 46 -14.86 -7.01 -1.93
C ASP A 46 -13.48 -7.58 -2.28
N LYS A 47 -13.35 -8.19 -3.46
CA LYS A 47 -12.08 -8.78 -3.94
C LYS A 47 -11.26 -7.79 -4.77
N SER A 48 -11.57 -6.50 -4.72
CA SER A 48 -10.92 -5.48 -5.55
C SER A 48 -9.63 -4.98 -4.92
N VAL A 49 -8.83 -4.27 -5.74
CA VAL A 49 -7.63 -3.59 -5.26
C VAL A 49 -7.96 -2.51 -4.23
N TYR A 50 -9.13 -1.86 -4.30
CA TYR A 50 -9.56 -0.89 -3.28
C TYR A 50 -9.66 -1.51 -1.89
N SER A 51 -10.25 -2.72 -1.78
CA SER A 51 -10.35 -3.41 -0.50
C SER A 51 -8.99 -3.85 0.01
N LEU A 52 -8.12 -4.37 -0.86
CA LEU A 52 -6.74 -4.75 -0.49
C LEU A 52 -5.93 -3.54 0.01
N VAL A 53 -5.95 -2.43 -0.74
CA VAL A 53 -5.26 -1.18 -0.39
C VAL A 53 -5.77 -0.65 0.95
N THR A 54 -7.08 -0.56 1.12
CA THR A 54 -7.66 0.05 2.33
C THR A 54 -7.36 -0.80 3.57
N LYS A 55 -7.46 -2.13 3.46
CA LYS A 55 -7.16 -3.06 4.56
C LYS A 55 -5.68 -3.18 4.87
N SER A 56 -4.80 -2.77 3.96
CA SER A 56 -3.37 -2.74 4.23
C SER A 56 -2.99 -1.77 5.35
N PHE A 57 -3.81 -0.74 5.59
CA PHE A 57 -3.55 0.25 6.63
C PHE A 57 -3.37 -0.41 8.00
N ASP A 58 -4.31 -1.26 8.39
CA ASP A 58 -4.27 -1.96 9.67
C ASP A 58 -3.29 -3.15 9.65
N TYR A 59 -2.79 -3.53 8.47
CA TYR A 59 -1.80 -4.59 8.31
C TYR A 59 -0.37 -4.07 8.51
N VAL A 60 -0.04 -2.90 7.95
CA VAL A 60 1.32 -2.36 7.97
C VAL A 60 1.64 -1.58 9.24
N ILE A 61 0.62 -1.18 10.01
CA ILE A 61 0.80 -0.40 11.22
C ILE A 61 0.43 -1.26 12.43
N PRO A 62 1.39 -1.63 13.30
CA PRO A 62 1.10 -2.45 14.47
C PRO A 62 0.15 -1.71 15.43
N LYS A 63 -0.83 -2.44 15.98
CA LYS A 63 -1.84 -1.93 16.94
C LYS A 63 -1.26 -1.22 18.17
N GLN A 64 0.03 -1.35 18.44
CA GLN A 64 0.72 -0.71 19.57
C GLN A 64 1.02 0.78 19.34
N GLU A 65 0.90 1.30 18.11
CA GLU A 65 1.14 2.72 17.80
C GLU A 65 -0.13 3.58 17.75
N GLU A 66 -1.33 2.97 17.70
CA GLU A 66 -2.62 3.69 17.60
C GLU A 66 -2.89 4.64 18.79
N ASP A 67 -2.28 4.39 19.95
CA ASP A 67 -2.49 5.21 21.16
C ASP A 67 -1.46 6.34 21.33
N LYS A 68 -0.34 6.33 20.60
CA LYS A 68 0.74 7.32 20.82
C LYS A 68 0.51 8.65 20.09
N HIS A 69 -0.33 8.68 19.05
CA HIS A 69 -0.47 9.83 18.16
C HIS A 69 -1.91 10.30 17.91
N LYS A 70 -2.87 9.97 18.78
CA LYS A 70 -4.23 10.53 18.67
C LYS A 70 -4.16 12.06 18.62
N LEU A 71 -4.55 12.63 17.50
CA LEU A 71 -4.66 14.07 17.36
C LEU A 71 -5.75 14.55 18.32
N ASN A 72 -5.40 15.50 19.19
CA ASN A 72 -6.39 16.25 19.96
C ASN A 72 -7.08 17.21 18.99
N ILE A 73 -8.07 16.70 18.26
CA ILE A 73 -8.96 17.52 17.44
C ILE A 73 -10.11 17.96 18.35
N GLU A 74 -10.16 19.26 18.65
CA GLU A 74 -11.21 19.84 19.47
C GLU A 74 -12.45 20.13 18.61
N LEU A 75 -13.33 19.14 18.49
CA LEU A 75 -14.63 19.33 17.84
C LEU A 75 -15.67 19.86 18.84
N THR A 76 -16.45 20.86 18.44
CA THR A 76 -17.65 21.31 19.16
C THR A 76 -18.72 20.22 19.18
N ALA A 77 -19.72 20.32 20.07
CA ALA A 77 -20.80 19.33 20.16
C ALA A 77 -21.58 19.17 18.83
N ILE A 78 -21.82 20.28 18.12
CA ILE A 78 -22.51 20.28 16.82
C ILE A 78 -21.68 19.57 15.75
N GLU A 79 -20.38 19.79 15.74
CA GLU A 79 -19.46 19.15 14.81
C GLU A 79 -19.34 17.66 15.06
N ARG A 80 -19.28 17.24 16.33
CA ARG A 80 -19.30 15.82 16.69
C ARG A 80 -20.57 15.14 16.20
N ASP A 81 -21.75 15.73 16.43
CA ASP A 81 -23.03 15.19 15.94
C ASP A 81 -23.05 15.08 14.40
N LYS A 82 -22.56 16.11 13.70
CA LYS A 82 -22.42 16.09 12.25
C LYS A 82 -21.48 14.96 11.79
N GLY A 83 -20.32 14.80 12.44
CA GLY A 83 -19.36 13.74 12.15
C GLY A 83 -19.96 12.34 12.34
N VAL A 84 -20.65 12.12 13.46
CA VAL A 84 -21.35 10.86 13.75
C VAL A 84 -22.39 10.55 12.67
N LYS A 85 -23.20 11.52 12.26
CA LYS A 85 -24.20 11.36 11.18
C LYS A 85 -23.54 11.00 9.84
N LEU A 86 -22.38 11.59 9.52
CA LEU A 86 -21.63 11.27 8.30
C LEU A 86 -21.09 9.83 8.32
N VAL A 87 -20.52 9.39 9.45
CA VAL A 87 -20.06 8.01 9.63
C VAL A 87 -21.22 7.01 9.53
N GLN A 88 -22.35 7.30 10.18
CA GLN A 88 -23.54 6.45 10.07
C GLN A 88 -24.04 6.34 8.62
N ARG A 89 -23.99 7.44 7.85
CA ARG A 89 -24.33 7.42 6.42
C ARG A 89 -23.34 6.60 5.60
N GLN A 90 -22.05 6.66 5.90
CA GLN A 90 -21.03 5.80 5.27
C GLN A 90 -21.34 4.32 5.50
N ILE A 91 -21.59 3.92 6.75
CA ILE A 91 -21.90 2.53 7.10
C ILE A 91 -23.18 2.06 6.39
N LYS A 92 -24.25 2.88 6.43
CA LYS A 92 -25.51 2.56 5.72
C LYS A 92 -25.28 2.39 4.20
N LEU A 93 -24.46 3.24 3.60
CA LEU A 93 -24.12 3.16 2.18
C LEU A 93 -23.30 1.90 1.85
N ALA A 94 -22.32 1.55 2.69
CA ALA A 94 -21.50 0.36 2.55
C ALA A 94 -22.35 -0.93 2.58
N MET A 95 -23.36 -0.97 3.44
CA MET A 95 -24.28 -2.11 3.57
C MET A 95 -25.36 -2.18 2.46
N ASN A 96 -25.55 -1.10 1.69
CA ASN A 96 -26.63 -1.03 0.72
C ASN A 96 -26.34 -1.83 -0.55
N ARG A 97 -26.95 -3.01 -0.65
CA ARG A 97 -26.77 -3.96 -1.78
C ARG A 97 -27.31 -3.45 -3.12
N ASN A 98 -28.17 -2.43 -3.14
CA ASN A 98 -28.72 -1.88 -4.38
C ASN A 98 -27.71 -1.03 -5.16
N TYR A 99 -26.62 -0.61 -4.52
CA TYR A 99 -25.53 0.09 -5.20
C TYR A 99 -24.39 -0.87 -5.56
N SER A 100 -23.83 -0.70 -6.75
CA SER A 100 -22.57 -1.36 -7.13
C SER A 100 -21.41 -0.86 -6.25
N TYR A 101 -20.32 -1.62 -6.16
CA TYR A 101 -19.15 -1.20 -5.37
C TYR A 101 -18.59 0.15 -5.84
N SER A 102 -18.54 0.39 -7.16
CA SER A 102 -18.12 1.68 -7.72
C SER A 102 -19.03 2.83 -7.28
N GLN A 103 -20.36 2.61 -7.31
CA GLN A 103 -21.32 3.62 -6.83
C GLN A 103 -21.17 3.90 -5.33
N ARG A 104 -20.93 2.86 -4.51
CA ARG A 104 -20.67 3.02 -3.07
C ARG A 104 -19.41 3.83 -2.84
N ARG A 105 -18.30 3.56 -3.55
CA ARG A 105 -17.05 4.34 -3.46
C ARG A 105 -17.24 5.78 -3.87
N MET A 106 -17.88 6.04 -5.00
CA MET A 106 -18.12 7.40 -5.49
C MET A 106 -18.94 8.22 -4.49
N LYS A 107 -20.04 7.65 -3.97
CA LYS A 107 -20.88 8.29 -2.95
C LYS A 107 -20.17 8.39 -1.60
N GLY A 108 -19.37 7.39 -1.24
CA GLY A 108 -18.56 7.33 -0.03
C GLY A 108 -17.51 8.44 0.00
N LYS A 109 -16.80 8.65 -1.11
CA LYS A 109 -15.83 9.74 -1.29
C LYS A 109 -16.42 11.12 -0.95
N LEU A 110 -17.67 11.39 -1.34
CA LEU A 110 -18.34 12.66 -0.98
C LEU A 110 -18.52 12.80 0.54
N LEU A 111 -18.85 11.71 1.23
CA LEU A 111 -18.99 11.69 2.69
C LEU A 111 -17.61 11.79 3.37
N THR A 112 -16.60 11.09 2.86
CA THR A 112 -15.22 11.18 3.38
C THR A 112 -14.66 12.58 3.21
N ASN A 113 -14.92 13.27 2.10
CA ASN A 113 -14.50 14.66 1.91
C ASN A 113 -15.11 15.57 2.98
N GLN A 114 -16.39 15.42 3.30
CA GLN A 114 -17.04 16.21 4.35
C GLN A 114 -16.50 15.89 5.74
N LEU A 115 -16.12 14.63 5.99
CA LEU A 115 -15.43 14.23 7.21
C LEU A 115 -14.04 14.84 7.28
N TYR A 116 -13.26 14.77 6.20
CA TYR A 116 -11.95 15.40 6.12
C TYR A 116 -12.03 16.91 6.40
N ASP A 117 -12.93 17.63 5.71
CA ASP A 117 -13.08 19.08 5.89
C ASP A 117 -13.54 19.45 7.31
N LEU A 118 -14.25 18.55 7.99
CA LEU A 118 -14.66 18.73 9.39
C LEU A 118 -13.49 18.53 10.37
N PHE A 119 -12.63 17.55 10.12
CA PHE A 119 -11.54 17.14 11.02
C PHE A 119 -10.21 17.87 10.75
N SER A 120 -10.07 18.52 9.58
CA SER A 120 -8.84 19.23 9.17
C SER A 120 -8.88 20.75 9.42
N LYS A 121 -9.96 21.28 10.03
CA LYS A 121 -10.18 22.74 10.16
C LYS A 121 -9.01 23.54 10.71
N ASP A 122 -8.32 22.99 11.70
CA ASP A 122 -7.20 23.65 12.39
C ASP A 122 -5.85 22.97 12.10
N CYS A 123 -5.79 22.17 11.04
CA CYS A 123 -4.62 21.39 10.66
C CYS A 123 -4.16 21.76 9.24
N GLU A 124 -2.94 22.28 9.11
CA GLU A 124 -2.26 22.34 7.81
C GLU A 124 -1.72 20.94 7.47
N ILE A 125 -2.47 20.20 6.67
CA ILE A 125 -2.06 18.87 6.19
C ILE A 125 -1.53 19.04 4.78
N LYS A 126 -0.28 18.63 4.57
CA LYS A 126 0.29 18.61 3.23
C LYS A 126 -0.44 17.53 2.42
N ASN A 127 -0.91 17.92 1.24
CA ASN A 127 -1.54 17.00 0.30
C ASN A 127 -0.54 16.38 -0.68
N VAL A 128 0.75 16.67 -0.53
CA VAL A 128 1.82 16.21 -1.40
C VAL A 128 2.98 15.66 -0.56
N ILE A 129 3.43 14.47 -0.91
CA ILE A 129 4.67 13.86 -0.40
C ILE A 129 5.67 13.84 -1.55
N TYR A 130 6.90 14.30 -1.27
CA TYR A 130 7.98 14.30 -2.26
C TYR A 130 8.82 13.01 -2.07
N LEU A 131 9.07 12.31 -3.18
CA LEU A 131 10.03 11.20 -3.20
C LEU A 131 11.46 11.72 -3.45
N ASP A 132 11.57 12.71 -4.32
CA ASP A 132 12.78 13.45 -4.65
C ASP A 132 12.38 14.90 -5.03
N GLU A 133 13.30 15.68 -5.59
CA GLU A 133 13.08 17.09 -5.94
C GLU A 133 11.98 17.30 -7.01
N GLU A 134 11.73 16.29 -7.87
CA GLU A 134 10.83 16.40 -9.03
C GLU A 134 9.58 15.50 -8.91
N THR A 135 9.71 14.40 -8.18
CA THR A 135 8.69 13.34 -8.10
C THR A 135 7.82 13.53 -6.88
N LYS A 136 6.51 13.69 -7.12
CA LYS A 136 5.51 13.95 -6.10
C LYS A 136 4.39 12.93 -6.08
N ILE A 137 3.96 12.54 -4.88
CA ILE A 137 2.77 11.73 -4.61
C ILE A 137 1.69 12.65 -4.07
N THR A 138 0.57 12.74 -4.78
CA THR A 138 -0.60 13.54 -4.37
C THR A 138 -1.54 12.68 -3.55
N LEU A 139 -1.76 13.09 -2.29
CA LEU A 139 -2.63 12.41 -1.34
C LEU A 139 -4.10 12.64 -1.63
N ASN A 140 -4.91 11.59 -1.51
CA ASN A 140 -6.36 11.69 -1.57
C ASN A 140 -6.95 11.98 -0.17
N LYS A 141 -8.14 12.58 -0.13
CA LYS A 141 -8.81 12.93 1.13
C LYS A 141 -9.19 11.71 1.98
N ASP A 142 -9.38 10.54 1.37
CA ASP A 142 -9.67 9.31 2.11
C ASP A 142 -8.49 8.87 2.99
N LEU A 143 -7.28 8.84 2.42
CA LEU A 143 -6.05 8.51 3.14
C LEU A 143 -5.69 9.61 4.15
N MET A 144 -5.80 10.89 3.76
CA MET A 144 -5.55 11.99 4.70
C MET A 144 -6.53 11.97 5.87
N PHE A 145 -7.81 11.66 5.62
CA PHE A 145 -8.79 11.49 6.70
C PHE A 145 -8.43 10.31 7.60
N ARG A 146 -8.09 9.14 7.05
CA ARG A 146 -7.64 7.99 7.85
C ARG A 146 -6.41 8.34 8.69
N SER A 147 -5.46 9.08 8.11
CA SER A 147 -4.25 9.54 8.79
C SER A 147 -4.60 10.44 9.99
N LEU A 148 -5.54 11.37 9.81
CA LEU A 148 -6.04 12.21 10.90
C LEU A 148 -6.65 11.42 12.06
N VAL A 149 -7.59 10.50 11.77
CA VAL A 149 -8.29 9.78 12.84
C VAL A 149 -7.43 8.73 13.53
N SER A 150 -6.40 8.21 12.84
CA SER A 150 -5.51 7.19 13.40
C SER A 150 -4.25 7.76 14.04
N GLY A 151 -3.90 9.01 13.72
CA GLY A 151 -2.64 9.63 14.16
C GLY A 151 -1.41 9.18 13.38
N ILE A 152 -1.57 8.25 12.44
CA ILE A 152 -0.45 7.75 11.62
C ILE A 152 -0.38 8.60 10.35
N SER A 153 0.82 9.12 10.04
CA SER A 153 1.01 9.94 8.83
C SER A 153 0.88 9.10 7.56
N ALA A 154 0.53 9.76 6.44
CA ALA A 154 0.52 9.10 5.15
C ALA A 154 1.92 8.60 4.76
N THR A 155 2.98 9.32 5.13
CA THR A 155 4.37 8.88 4.92
C THR A 155 4.70 7.60 5.66
N GLN A 156 4.33 7.49 6.95
CA GLN A 156 4.52 6.26 7.73
C GLN A 156 3.80 5.08 7.10
N PHE A 157 2.55 5.29 6.68
CA PHE A 157 1.78 4.27 5.96
C PHE A 157 2.48 3.84 4.66
N LEU A 158 2.93 4.80 3.83
CA LEU A 158 3.62 4.50 2.58
C LEU A 158 4.97 3.79 2.80
N ASN A 159 5.73 4.16 3.83
CA ASN A 159 6.95 3.44 4.22
C ASN A 159 6.63 1.99 4.65
N GLY A 160 5.56 1.80 5.44
CA GLY A 160 5.10 0.49 5.88
C GLY A 160 4.72 -0.44 4.73
N ILE A 161 3.96 0.04 3.73
CA ILE A 161 3.61 -0.78 2.56
C ILE A 161 4.85 -1.22 1.78
N MET A 162 5.86 -0.37 1.61
CA MET A 162 7.06 -0.74 0.86
C MET A 162 7.83 -1.87 1.56
N GLN A 163 7.87 -1.86 2.90
CA GLN A 163 8.52 -2.93 3.68
C GLN A 163 7.81 -4.28 3.57
N CYS A 164 6.51 -4.28 3.25
CA CYS A 164 5.73 -5.51 3.10
C CYS A 164 5.91 -6.23 1.75
N VAL A 165 6.68 -5.65 0.82
CA VAL A 165 6.97 -6.26 -0.48
C VAL A 165 8.41 -6.79 -0.45
N ALA A 166 8.55 -8.03 0.01
CA ALA A 166 9.83 -8.74 0.08
C ALA A 166 9.81 -9.99 -0.81
N ILE A 167 10.41 -9.90 -2.00
CA ILE A 167 10.44 -10.99 -2.99
C ILE A 167 11.01 -12.30 -2.43
N PRO A 168 12.13 -12.32 -1.68
CA PRO A 168 12.67 -13.55 -1.11
C PRO A 168 11.71 -14.25 -0.14
N ASP A 169 11.05 -13.50 0.75
CA ASP A 169 10.08 -14.05 1.70
C ASP A 169 8.85 -14.60 0.97
N TYR A 170 8.34 -13.85 0.00
CA TYR A 170 7.22 -14.26 -0.83
C TYR A 170 7.48 -15.58 -1.56
N LEU A 171 8.59 -15.65 -2.31
CA LEU A 171 8.96 -16.83 -3.08
C LEU A 171 9.20 -18.04 -2.16
N ALA A 172 9.89 -17.85 -1.03
CA ALA A 172 10.17 -18.94 -0.09
C ALA A 172 8.87 -19.54 0.46
N ARG A 173 7.92 -18.67 0.86
CA ARG A 173 6.62 -19.10 1.39
C ARG A 173 5.77 -19.78 0.34
N ILE A 174 5.70 -19.24 -0.88
CA ILE A 174 4.95 -19.87 -1.98
C ILE A 174 5.52 -21.24 -2.32
N HIS A 175 6.84 -21.33 -2.51
CA HIS A 175 7.47 -22.60 -2.90
C HIS A 175 7.36 -23.69 -1.81
N LEU A 176 7.11 -23.30 -0.57
CA LEU A 176 6.87 -24.20 0.56
C LEU A 176 5.39 -24.40 0.91
N ASN A 177 4.45 -23.82 0.16
CA ASN A 177 3.02 -23.80 0.50
C ASN A 177 2.73 -23.27 1.92
N LYS A 178 3.52 -22.29 2.39
CA LYS A 178 3.43 -21.62 3.70
C LYS A 178 3.07 -20.15 3.58
N SER A 179 2.27 -19.81 2.56
CA SER A 179 1.84 -18.44 2.27
C SER A 179 1.04 -17.86 3.45
N ILE A 180 1.41 -16.64 3.86
CA ILE A 180 0.68 -15.85 4.86
C ILE A 180 -0.06 -14.74 4.13
N TYR A 181 -1.23 -14.36 4.65
CA TYR A 181 -1.98 -13.22 4.12
C TYR A 181 -1.14 -11.94 4.21
N ASN A 182 -0.97 -11.27 3.06
CA ASN A 182 -0.34 -9.97 2.94
C ASN A 182 -1.13 -9.15 1.89
N PRO A 183 -1.96 -8.18 2.33
CA PRO A 183 -2.78 -7.39 1.41
C PRO A 183 -1.94 -6.53 0.47
N VAL A 184 -0.80 -6.01 0.94
CA VAL A 184 0.10 -5.17 0.14
C VAL A 184 0.68 -5.97 -1.03
N LEU A 185 1.18 -7.17 -0.74
CA LEU A 185 1.68 -8.07 -1.77
C LEU A 185 0.57 -8.52 -2.72
N GLY A 186 -0.65 -8.70 -2.21
CA GLY A 186 -1.84 -8.90 -3.04
C GLY A 186 -2.06 -7.77 -4.05
N VAL A 187 -1.91 -6.51 -3.63
CA VAL A 187 -1.97 -5.35 -4.55
C VAL A 187 -0.82 -5.43 -5.57
N PHE A 188 0.40 -5.68 -5.10
CA PHE A 188 1.57 -5.77 -5.97
C PHE A 188 1.41 -6.82 -7.07
N ILE A 189 0.92 -8.02 -6.74
CA ILE A 189 0.61 -9.07 -7.72
C ILE A 189 -0.48 -8.62 -8.70
N ARG A 190 -1.54 -7.95 -8.24
CA ARG A 190 -2.57 -7.41 -9.15
C ARG A 190 -2.01 -6.39 -10.12
N VAL A 191 -1.11 -5.53 -9.67
CA VAL A 191 -0.40 -4.58 -10.53
C VAL A 191 0.45 -5.35 -11.54
N PHE A 192 1.21 -6.36 -11.09
CA PHE A 192 1.97 -7.25 -11.95
C PHE A 192 1.10 -7.99 -12.97
N ASP A 193 -0.15 -8.33 -12.66
CA ASP A 193 -1.11 -8.93 -13.59
C ASP A 193 -1.73 -7.91 -14.59
N GLY A 194 -1.57 -6.61 -14.34
CA GLY A 194 -1.97 -5.53 -15.24
C GLY A 194 -2.91 -4.49 -14.70
N TYR A 195 -3.21 -4.56 -13.40
CA TYR A 195 -4.03 -3.55 -12.75
C TYR A 195 -3.35 -2.17 -12.79
N GLY A 196 -4.13 -1.13 -13.09
CA GLY A 196 -3.66 0.26 -13.11
C GLY A 196 -2.85 0.66 -14.33
N SER A 197 -2.48 -0.29 -15.22
CA SER A 197 -1.72 -0.01 -16.45
C SER A 197 -0.39 0.73 -16.21
N ILE A 198 0.25 0.53 -15.06
CA ILE A 198 1.53 1.16 -14.67
C ILE A 198 2.75 0.26 -14.91
N ARG A 199 2.55 -0.87 -15.58
CA ARG A 199 3.65 -1.79 -15.97
C ARG A 199 4.28 -1.30 -17.27
N ASP A 200 5.59 -1.30 -17.30
CA ASP A 200 6.39 -1.15 -18.51
C ASP A 200 6.31 -2.45 -19.33
N LYS A 201 5.47 -2.44 -20.37
CA LYS A 201 5.30 -3.59 -21.26
C LYS A 201 6.56 -3.89 -22.06
N GLU A 202 7.28 -2.86 -22.48
CA GLU A 202 8.51 -3.03 -23.28
C GLU A 202 9.57 -3.75 -22.45
N PHE A 203 9.71 -3.36 -21.18
CA PHE A 203 10.57 -4.06 -20.24
C PHE A 203 10.12 -5.52 -20.01
N GLN A 204 8.83 -5.78 -19.84
CA GLN A 204 8.32 -7.14 -19.63
C GLN A 204 8.55 -8.06 -20.84
N ASP A 205 8.50 -7.50 -22.04
CA ASP A 205 8.76 -8.24 -23.28
C ASP A 205 10.27 -8.39 -23.56
N SER A 206 11.14 -7.72 -22.80
CA SER A 206 12.59 -7.73 -22.99
C SER A 206 13.24 -9.08 -22.64
N VAL A 207 14.40 -9.35 -23.24
CA VAL A 207 15.20 -10.55 -22.95
C VAL A 207 15.66 -10.60 -21.48
N PRO A 208 16.18 -9.51 -20.87
CA PRO A 208 16.57 -9.53 -19.46
C PRO A 208 15.44 -9.91 -18.51
N CYS A 209 14.23 -9.40 -18.74
CA CYS A 209 13.07 -9.78 -17.93
C CYS A 209 12.72 -11.27 -18.05
N ARG A 210 12.84 -11.85 -19.25
CA ARG A 210 12.58 -13.29 -19.45
C ARG A 210 13.63 -14.16 -18.75
N GLU A 211 14.91 -13.81 -18.87
CA GLU A 211 16.01 -14.52 -18.20
C GLU A 211 15.86 -14.50 -16.69
N MET A 212 15.58 -13.33 -16.14
CA MET A 212 15.27 -13.16 -14.72
C MET A 212 14.09 -14.01 -14.26
N MET A 213 12.98 -14.02 -15.01
CA MET A 213 11.81 -14.85 -14.68
C MET A 213 12.14 -16.35 -14.69
N MET A 214 12.98 -16.80 -15.64
CA MET A 214 13.47 -18.19 -15.65
C MET A 214 14.31 -18.50 -14.41
N GLU A 215 15.22 -17.61 -14.01
CA GLU A 215 16.01 -17.80 -12.79
C GLU A 215 15.12 -17.92 -11.53
N ILE A 216 14.12 -17.05 -11.39
CA ILE A 216 13.17 -17.09 -10.28
C ILE A 216 12.43 -18.44 -10.23
N GLN A 217 12.02 -18.97 -11.37
CA GLN A 217 11.34 -20.28 -11.45
C GLN A 217 12.27 -21.44 -11.06
N GLU A 218 13.56 -21.35 -11.40
CA GLU A 218 14.57 -22.36 -11.06
C GLU A 218 14.93 -22.35 -9.57
N LEU A 219 14.73 -21.25 -8.84
CA LEU A 219 14.96 -21.18 -7.40
C LEU A 219 14.18 -22.24 -6.61
N ASN A 220 12.98 -22.60 -7.07
CA ASN A 220 12.22 -23.65 -6.40
C ASN A 220 12.92 -25.01 -6.48
N LYS A 221 13.45 -25.33 -7.68
CA LYS A 221 14.12 -26.59 -7.96
C LYS A 221 15.49 -26.65 -7.28
N ARG A 222 16.27 -25.57 -7.37
CA ARG A 222 17.61 -25.48 -6.78
C ARG A 222 17.62 -25.67 -5.26
N TYR A 223 16.60 -25.15 -4.57
CA TYR A 223 16.48 -25.24 -3.12
C TYR A 223 15.35 -26.17 -2.67
N PHE A 224 15.00 -27.17 -3.49
CA PHE A 224 13.87 -28.08 -3.24
C PHE A 224 13.94 -28.79 -1.87
N PHE A 225 15.15 -29.16 -1.43
CA PHE A 225 15.36 -29.85 -0.16
C PHE A 225 15.33 -28.94 1.07
N CYS A 226 15.46 -27.61 0.90
CA CYS A 226 15.34 -26.66 2.01
C CYS A 226 13.84 -26.46 2.34
N ARG A 227 13.41 -27.00 3.49
CA ARG A 227 12.00 -27.01 3.95
C ARG A 227 11.71 -25.96 5.03
N ASP A 228 12.75 -25.41 5.62
CA ASP A 228 12.65 -24.29 6.55
C ASP A 228 12.44 -22.98 5.77
N VAL A 229 11.57 -22.11 6.29
CA VAL A 229 11.21 -20.86 5.59
C VAL A 229 12.33 -19.84 5.70
N ASP A 230 12.96 -19.74 6.86
CA ASP A 230 13.96 -18.71 7.13
C ASP A 230 15.28 -19.05 6.42
N GLU A 231 15.67 -20.32 6.44
CA GLU A 231 16.81 -20.82 5.65
C GLU A 231 16.59 -20.59 4.14
N ARG A 232 15.39 -20.90 3.62
CA ARG A 232 15.07 -20.71 2.20
C ARG A 232 15.00 -19.23 1.81
N LYS A 233 14.48 -18.39 2.69
CA LYS A 233 14.47 -16.94 2.54
C LYS A 233 15.90 -16.40 2.49
N ALA A 234 16.80 -16.88 3.33
CA ALA A 234 18.21 -16.49 3.32
C ALA A 234 18.89 -16.88 1.98
N HIS A 235 18.62 -18.08 1.47
CA HIS A 235 19.10 -18.49 0.15
C HIS A 235 18.58 -17.60 -0.98
N TYR A 236 17.30 -17.24 -0.96
CA TYR A 236 16.70 -16.38 -1.99
C TYR A 236 17.20 -14.94 -1.87
N GLN A 237 17.46 -14.46 -0.66
CA GLN A 237 18.11 -13.18 -0.44
C GLN A 237 19.54 -13.18 -0.98
N GLY A 238 20.31 -14.25 -0.76
CA GLY A 238 21.65 -14.42 -1.31
C GLY A 238 21.66 -14.46 -2.84
N TRP A 239 20.74 -15.19 -3.45
CA TRP A 239 20.55 -15.16 -4.90
C TRP A 239 20.21 -13.75 -5.40
N LEU A 240 19.25 -13.08 -4.75
CA LEU A 240 18.85 -11.72 -5.15
C LEU A 240 20.06 -10.79 -5.09
N ASN A 241 20.80 -10.77 -3.99
CA ASN A 241 22.00 -9.94 -3.84
C ASN A 241 23.01 -10.22 -4.97
N ASN A 242 23.31 -11.49 -5.26
CA ASN A 242 24.22 -11.87 -6.35
C ASN A 242 23.70 -11.45 -7.73
N TYR A 243 22.40 -11.62 -7.97
CA TYR A 243 21.77 -11.21 -9.22
C TYR A 243 21.96 -9.70 -9.43
N LEU A 244 21.83 -8.90 -8.37
CA LEU A 244 22.10 -7.46 -8.45
C LEU A 244 23.56 -7.18 -8.70
N GLU A 245 24.49 -7.73 -7.93
CA GLU A 245 25.92 -7.44 -8.11
C GLU A 245 26.39 -7.71 -9.54
N ASN A 246 25.81 -8.72 -10.20
CA ASN A 246 26.18 -9.12 -11.56
C ASN A 246 25.37 -8.42 -12.66
N ASN A 247 24.19 -7.86 -12.36
CA ASN A 247 23.31 -7.22 -13.37
C ASN A 247 23.05 -5.72 -13.11
N SER A 248 23.51 -5.17 -11.97
CA SER A 248 23.46 -3.74 -11.68
C SER A 248 24.79 -3.06 -12.06
N LEU A 249 25.15 -3.18 -13.34
CA LEU A 249 26.11 -2.34 -14.05
C LEU A 249 25.71 -2.33 -15.54
N SER A 250 24.55 -1.76 -15.86
CA SER A 250 24.20 -1.31 -17.22
C SER A 250 23.14 -0.21 -17.16
#